data_AF-A0A654E1F9-F1
#
_entry.id   AF-A0A654E1F9-F1
#
_cell.length_a   1.000
_cell.length_b   1.000
_cell.length_c   1.000
_cell.angle_alpha   90.00
_cell.angle_beta   90.00
_cell.angle_gamma   90.00
#
_symmetry.space_group_name_H-M   'P 1'
#
loop_
_entity.id
_entity.type
_entity.pdbx_description
1 polymer ?
#
loop_
_entity_poly.entity_id
_entity_poly.type
_entity_poly.pdbx_seq_one_letter_code
_entity_poly.pdbx_strand_id
1 'polypeptide(L)'
;MSKKILLTGFFALVFLSALYGQTHWLGLGPSVPLADFGDADAEHPTSGMAATGMALGYEFIGPTDSLGLAIFFNASFIWNPFDESSEAQIESSMRSPPENLKYSHYFGLPMAAGVNFSPRNTWQVSAGGVISFFKPTAMVIGRDVYKIKGTTGFGLTLGASLRIGSRVALKARYYWVTNHRLKNGYYRYYNSPENKVQNVNELTAMLAFRLGD
;
A
#
# COMPACT_ATOMS: atom_id res chain seq x y z
N MET A 1 3.65 -32.88 -0.26
CA MET A 1 2.52 -32.30 0.50
C MET A 1 1.61 -31.57 -0.48
N SER A 2 0.35 -32.00 -0.65
CA SER A 2 -0.47 -31.54 -1.78
C SER A 2 -1.02 -30.13 -1.56
N LYS A 3 -1.09 -29.31 -2.63
CA LYS A 3 -1.69 -27.96 -2.61
C LYS A 3 -3.12 -27.94 -2.02
N LYS A 4 -3.82 -29.08 -2.07
CA LYS A 4 -5.16 -29.27 -1.50
C LYS A 4 -5.14 -29.26 0.03
N ILE A 5 -4.13 -29.87 0.67
CA ILE A 5 -4.02 -29.91 2.14
C ILE A 5 -3.76 -28.51 2.71
N LEU A 6 -2.94 -27.70 2.03
CA LEU A 6 -2.68 -26.32 2.41
C LEU A 6 -3.93 -25.44 2.26
N LEU A 7 -4.70 -25.64 1.18
CA LEU A 7 -5.96 -24.95 0.94
C LEU A 7 -7.02 -25.34 1.96
N THR A 8 -7.18 -26.63 2.27
CA THR A 8 -8.11 -27.12 3.28
C THR A 8 -7.71 -26.67 4.69
N GLY A 9 -6.42 -26.65 5.01
CA GLY A 9 -5.91 -26.11 6.27
C GLY A 9 -6.16 -24.61 6.42
N PHE A 10 -5.98 -23.83 5.35
CA PHE A 10 -6.30 -22.41 5.32
C PHE A 10 -7.80 -22.14 5.49
N PHE A 11 -8.65 -22.85 4.75
CA PHE A 11 -10.11 -22.72 4.89
C PHE A 11 -10.63 -23.21 6.25
N ALA A 12 -10.03 -24.25 6.83
CA ALA A 12 -10.37 -24.70 8.18
C ALA A 12 -9.96 -23.67 9.25
N LEU A 13 -8.81 -23.01 9.09
CA LEU A 13 -8.39 -21.90 9.96
C LEU A 13 -9.32 -20.69 9.86
N VAL A 14 -9.78 -20.36 8.65
CA VAL A 14 -10.77 -19.29 8.41
C VAL A 14 -12.16 -19.66 8.94
N PHE A 15 -12.58 -20.93 8.85
CA PHE A 15 -13.86 -21.39 9.40
C PHE A 15 -13.84 -21.48 10.93
N LEU A 16 -12.73 -21.94 11.52
CA LEU A 16 -12.53 -21.96 12.97
C LEU A 16 -12.46 -20.54 13.55
N SER A 17 -12.04 -19.57 12.76
CA SER A 17 -12.04 -18.18 13.19
C SER A 17 -13.47 -17.65 13.35
N ALA A 18 -14.46 -18.10 12.56
CA ALA A 18 -15.86 -17.65 12.65
C ALA A 18 -16.59 -17.89 14.00
N LEU A 19 -15.90 -18.42 15.02
CA LEU A 19 -16.36 -18.53 16.40
C LEU A 19 -15.88 -17.31 17.21
N TYR A 20 -16.84 -16.48 17.67
CA TYR A 20 -16.77 -15.44 18.71
C TYR A 20 -15.44 -14.67 18.94
N GLY A 21 -15.48 -13.33 18.82
CA GLY A 21 -14.37 -12.44 19.20
C GLY A 21 -13.56 -11.88 18.04
N GLN A 22 -14.03 -12.05 16.80
CA GLN A 22 -13.42 -11.48 15.61
C GLN A 22 -13.79 -10.01 15.46
N THR A 23 -12.88 -9.20 14.91
CA THR A 23 -13.22 -7.83 14.51
C THR A 23 -12.86 -7.58 13.06
N HIS A 24 -13.84 -7.11 12.30
CA HIS A 24 -13.69 -6.72 10.91
C HIS A 24 -13.80 -5.21 10.81
N TRP A 25 -12.93 -4.59 10.02
CA TRP A 25 -12.92 -3.15 9.81
C TRP A 25 -12.80 -2.82 8.34
N LEU A 26 -13.60 -1.86 7.89
CA LEU A 26 -13.44 -1.22 6.59
C LEU A 26 -13.07 0.23 6.82
N GLY A 27 -11.99 0.71 6.22
CA GLY A 27 -11.49 2.07 6.40
C GLY A 27 -11.19 2.76 5.09
N LEU A 28 -11.37 4.08 5.10
CA LEU A 28 -11.03 4.97 3.99
C LEU A 28 -10.22 6.14 4.56
N GLY A 29 -9.22 6.59 3.82
CA GLY A 29 -8.51 7.81 4.16
C GLY A 29 -7.30 8.07 3.25
N PRO A 30 -6.47 9.06 3.59
CA PRO A 30 -5.28 9.37 2.83
C PRO A 30 -4.25 8.24 2.81
N SER A 31 -3.52 8.19 1.70
CA SER A 31 -2.29 7.43 1.54
C SER A 31 -1.14 8.39 1.27
N VAL A 32 -0.13 8.40 2.11
CA VAL A 32 1.00 9.33 2.07
C VAL A 32 2.26 8.56 1.69
N PRO A 33 2.78 8.75 0.48
CA PRO A 33 4.10 8.25 0.08
C PRO A 33 5.20 8.84 0.96
N LEU A 34 6.19 8.03 1.31
CA LEU A 34 7.30 8.42 2.18
C LEU A 34 8.64 8.04 1.56
N ALA A 35 9.71 8.66 2.07
CA ALA A 35 11.08 8.48 1.59
C ALA A 35 11.15 8.65 0.05
N ASP A 36 12.03 7.92 -0.62
CA ASP A 36 12.23 7.98 -2.06
C ASP A 36 10.93 7.81 -2.86
N PHE A 37 9.92 7.09 -2.35
CA PHE A 37 8.67 6.92 -3.09
C PHE A 37 7.88 8.22 -3.23
N GLY A 38 7.90 9.06 -2.20
CA GLY A 38 7.25 10.37 -2.18
C GLY A 38 8.18 11.55 -2.48
N ASP A 39 9.42 11.28 -2.87
CA ASP A 39 10.36 12.34 -3.28
C ASP A 39 9.85 12.99 -4.58
N ALA A 40 9.81 14.32 -4.59
CA ALA A 40 9.32 15.11 -5.72
C ALA A 40 10.46 15.60 -6.64
N ASP A 41 11.71 15.32 -6.30
CA ASP A 41 12.86 15.59 -7.17
C ASP A 41 12.88 14.61 -8.34
N ALA A 42 12.60 15.10 -9.55
CA ALA A 42 12.58 14.28 -10.76
C ALA A 42 14.00 13.88 -11.23
N GLU A 43 15.04 14.55 -10.73
CA GLU A 43 16.44 14.24 -11.03
C GLU A 43 17.01 13.18 -10.08
N HIS A 44 16.37 12.96 -8.93
CA HIS A 44 16.82 11.98 -7.95
C HIS A 44 16.60 10.52 -8.45
N PRO A 45 17.65 9.68 -8.49
CA PRO A 45 17.60 8.39 -9.19
C PRO A 45 16.58 7.40 -8.63
N THR A 46 16.30 7.43 -7.33
CA THR A 46 15.35 6.54 -6.67
C THR A 46 13.98 7.17 -6.43
N SER A 47 13.81 8.45 -6.81
CA SER A 47 12.55 9.18 -6.65
C SER A 47 11.40 8.47 -7.35
N GLY A 48 10.29 8.36 -6.62
CA GLY A 48 9.03 7.77 -7.04
C GLY A 48 8.01 8.79 -7.47
N MET A 49 8.15 10.07 -7.10
CA MET A 49 7.27 11.17 -7.52
C MET A 49 5.78 10.86 -7.27
N ALA A 50 5.49 10.11 -6.20
CA ALA A 50 4.12 9.80 -5.81
C ALA A 50 3.62 10.87 -4.83
N ALA A 51 2.48 11.47 -5.15
CA ALA A 51 1.80 12.41 -4.28
C ALA A 51 0.85 11.70 -3.29
N THR A 52 0.37 12.46 -2.31
CA THR A 52 -0.67 11.97 -1.39
C THR A 52 -1.93 11.59 -2.18
N GLY A 53 -2.44 10.39 -1.90
CA GLY A 53 -3.61 9.84 -2.56
C GLY A 53 -4.61 9.26 -1.58
N MET A 54 -5.29 8.19 -1.98
CA MET A 54 -6.36 7.56 -1.21
C MET A 54 -6.07 6.08 -0.95
N ALA A 55 -6.51 5.60 0.20
CA ALA A 55 -6.44 4.21 0.58
C ALA A 55 -7.81 3.72 1.08
N LEU A 56 -8.22 2.55 0.59
CA LEU A 56 -9.36 1.77 1.07
C LEU A 56 -8.84 0.47 1.68
N GLY A 57 -8.99 0.32 2.98
CA GLY A 57 -8.44 -0.80 3.74
C GLY A 57 -9.52 -1.71 4.32
N TYR A 58 -9.28 -3.02 4.25
CA TYR A 58 -9.98 -4.02 5.04
C TYR A 58 -9.02 -4.63 6.05
N GLU A 59 -9.46 -4.76 7.30
CA GLU A 59 -8.68 -5.42 8.36
C GLU A 59 -9.56 -6.41 9.12
N PHE A 60 -8.99 -7.58 9.34
CA PHE A 60 -9.51 -8.63 10.18
C PHE A 60 -8.57 -8.80 11.38
N ILE A 61 -9.15 -8.90 12.57
CA ILE A 61 -8.46 -9.21 13.82
C ILE A 61 -9.13 -10.47 14.38
N GLY A 62 -8.35 -11.52 14.61
CA GLY A 62 -8.81 -12.76 15.20
C GLY A 62 -9.15 -12.62 16.69
N PRO A 63 -9.57 -13.72 17.34
CA PRO A 63 -9.84 -13.71 18.77
C PRO A 63 -8.63 -13.25 19.58
N THR A 64 -8.88 -12.39 20.57
CA THR A 64 -7.86 -11.86 21.46
C THR A 64 -7.69 -12.76 22.68
N ASP A 65 -6.45 -13.11 23.02
CA ASP A 65 -6.14 -13.86 24.24
C ASP A 65 -6.24 -13.00 25.52
N SER A 66 -5.98 -13.61 26.68
CA SER A 66 -6.01 -12.92 27.98
C SER A 66 -4.93 -11.84 28.13
N LEU A 67 -3.89 -11.85 27.30
CA LEU A 67 -2.83 -10.86 27.29
C LEU A 67 -3.13 -9.71 26.33
N GLY A 68 -4.20 -9.80 25.53
CA GLY A 68 -4.52 -8.78 24.53
C GLY A 68 -3.92 -9.06 23.16
N LEU A 69 -3.36 -10.25 22.90
CA LEU A 69 -2.75 -10.62 21.62
C LEU A 69 -3.77 -11.28 20.69
N ALA A 70 -3.70 -10.91 19.42
CA ALA A 70 -4.50 -11.50 18.34
C ALA A 70 -3.66 -11.60 17.06
N ILE A 71 -4.05 -12.50 16.17
CA ILE A 71 -3.58 -12.46 14.77
C ILE A 71 -4.35 -11.38 14.01
N PHE A 72 -3.70 -10.72 13.05
CA PHE A 72 -4.40 -9.84 12.12
C PHE A 72 -4.08 -10.17 10.67
N PHE A 73 -5.03 -9.83 9.81
CA PHE A 73 -4.87 -9.80 8.36
C PHE A 73 -5.38 -8.46 7.86
N ASN A 74 -4.66 -7.83 6.95
CA ASN A 74 -5.05 -6.58 6.32
C ASN A 74 -4.82 -6.63 4.82
N ALA A 75 -5.71 -6.01 4.05
CA ALA A 75 -5.52 -5.74 2.64
C ALA A 75 -5.99 -4.31 2.36
N SER A 76 -5.17 -3.51 1.68
CA SER A 76 -5.53 -2.14 1.34
C SER A 76 -5.34 -1.90 -0.14
N PHE A 77 -6.34 -1.33 -0.80
CA PHE A 77 -6.21 -0.77 -2.13
C PHE A 77 -5.76 0.68 -2.01
N ILE A 78 -4.67 1.03 -2.69
CA ILE A 78 -4.05 2.34 -2.62
C ILE A 78 -3.96 2.91 -4.03
N TRP A 79 -4.29 4.20 -4.15
CA TRP A 79 -4.09 4.98 -5.34
C TRP A 79 -3.36 6.28 -4.99
N ASN A 80 -2.24 6.55 -5.63
CA ASN A 80 -1.48 7.80 -5.51
C ASN A 80 -1.38 8.47 -6.88
N PRO A 81 -1.65 9.77 -7.00
CA PRO A 81 -1.33 10.52 -8.20
C PRO A 81 0.18 10.74 -8.33
N PHE A 82 0.59 11.21 -9.51
CA PHE A 82 1.92 11.76 -9.71
C PHE A 82 2.02 13.12 -8.99
N ASP A 83 3.20 13.49 -8.53
CA ASP A 83 3.40 14.76 -7.83
C ASP A 83 3.47 15.95 -8.80
N GLU A 84 2.62 16.96 -8.57
CA GLU A 84 2.51 18.16 -9.41
C GLU A 84 3.83 18.95 -9.51
N SER A 85 4.65 18.95 -8.45
CA SER A 85 5.95 19.64 -8.48
C SER A 85 6.92 18.91 -9.39
N SER A 86 6.87 17.57 -9.41
CA SER A 86 7.61 16.76 -10.37
C SER A 86 7.11 16.95 -11.80
N GLU A 87 5.80 17.11 -12.00
CA GLU A 87 5.24 17.47 -13.32
C GLU A 87 5.83 18.78 -13.82
N ALA A 88 5.82 19.83 -12.99
CA ALA A 88 6.38 21.14 -13.35
C ALA A 88 7.89 21.10 -13.63
N GLN A 89 8.66 20.31 -12.87
CA GLN A 89 10.09 20.11 -13.14
C GLN A 89 10.31 19.42 -14.49
N ILE A 90 9.51 18.41 -14.82
CA ILE A 90 9.58 17.72 -16.10
C ILE A 90 9.16 18.66 -17.23
N GLU A 91 8.06 19.40 -17.11
CA GLU A 91 7.62 20.31 -18.18
C GLU A 91 8.62 21.44 -18.43
N SER A 92 9.20 22.03 -17.38
CA SER A 92 10.18 23.11 -17.50
C SER A 92 11.50 22.66 -18.15
N SER A 93 11.83 21.37 -18.06
CA SER A 93 13.00 20.79 -18.72
C SER A 93 12.73 20.36 -20.19
N MET A 94 11.47 20.38 -20.62
CA MET A 94 11.09 20.20 -22.03
C MET A 94 11.06 21.55 -22.76
N ARG A 95 11.80 21.66 -23.88
CA ARG A 95 11.75 22.88 -24.73
C ARG A 95 10.36 23.16 -25.30
N SER A 96 9.57 22.11 -25.53
CA SER A 96 8.19 22.20 -26.01
C SER A 96 7.44 20.94 -25.55
N PRO A 97 6.74 20.98 -24.41
CA PRO A 97 5.99 19.83 -23.92
C PRO A 97 4.89 19.46 -24.93
N PRO A 98 4.68 18.16 -25.22
CA PRO A 98 3.65 17.73 -26.16
C PRO A 98 2.25 17.98 -25.59
N GLU A 99 1.29 18.33 -26.45
CA GLU A 99 -0.10 18.63 -26.08
C GLU A 99 -0.82 17.49 -25.33
N ASN A 100 -0.32 16.26 -25.42
CA ASN A 100 -0.94 15.07 -24.84
C ASN A 100 -0.06 14.37 -23.79
N LEU A 101 0.73 15.13 -23.04
CA LEU A 101 1.47 14.64 -21.88
C LEU A 101 0.50 14.15 -20.79
N LYS A 102 0.68 12.91 -20.32
CA LYS A 102 -0.06 12.34 -19.18
C LYS A 102 0.88 11.58 -18.25
N TYR A 103 0.87 11.94 -16.98
CA TYR A 103 1.69 11.33 -15.95
C TYR A 103 1.09 10.04 -15.37
N SER A 104 1.95 9.22 -14.79
CA SER A 104 1.57 7.91 -14.22
C SER A 104 0.92 8.08 -12.86
N HIS A 105 -0.18 7.38 -12.63
CA HIS A 105 -0.73 7.15 -11.31
C HIS A 105 -0.23 5.81 -10.77
N TYR A 106 -0.15 5.69 -9.46
CA TYR A 106 0.35 4.48 -8.79
C TYR A 106 -0.79 3.73 -8.12
N PHE A 107 -0.85 2.42 -8.37
CA PHE A 107 -1.77 1.52 -7.68
C PHE A 107 -1.01 0.55 -6.79
N GLY A 108 -1.42 0.44 -5.54
CA GLY A 108 -0.89 -0.49 -4.55
C GLY A 108 -1.98 -1.44 -4.04
N LEU A 109 -1.61 -2.70 -3.82
CA LEU A 109 -2.39 -3.67 -3.08
C LEU A 109 -1.49 -4.37 -2.05
N PRO A 110 -1.07 -3.70 -0.96
CA PRO A 110 -0.44 -4.34 0.18
C PRO A 110 -1.42 -5.28 0.90
N MET A 111 -0.97 -6.51 1.11
CA MET A 111 -1.62 -7.51 1.94
C MET A 111 -0.66 -7.89 3.07
N ALA A 112 -1.11 -7.73 4.31
CA ALA A 112 -0.29 -7.93 5.50
C ALA A 112 -0.91 -8.93 6.46
N ALA A 113 -0.05 -9.64 7.19
CA ALA A 113 -0.43 -10.54 8.27
C ALA A 113 0.59 -10.48 9.40
N GLY A 114 0.14 -10.65 10.63
CA GLY A 114 1.02 -10.64 11.79
C GLY A 114 0.29 -10.64 13.12
N VAL A 115 0.88 -9.97 14.11
CA VAL A 115 0.38 -9.90 15.48
C VAL A 115 -0.18 -8.51 15.77
N ASN A 116 -1.31 -8.48 16.45
CA ASN A 116 -1.97 -7.30 16.98
C ASN A 116 -2.02 -7.39 18.51
N PHE A 117 -1.72 -6.30 19.20
CA PHE A 117 -1.76 -6.18 20.64
C PHE A 117 -2.75 -5.09 21.05
N SER A 118 -3.73 -5.43 21.88
CA SER A 118 -4.72 -4.52 22.44
C SER A 118 -5.04 -4.88 23.90
N PRO A 119 -4.32 -4.30 24.88
CA PRO A 119 -4.47 -4.68 26.29
C PRO A 119 -5.74 -4.13 26.95
N ARG A 120 -6.35 -3.09 26.38
CA ARG A 120 -7.54 -2.41 26.97
C ARG A 120 -8.64 -2.11 25.95
N ASN A 121 -8.59 -2.70 24.76
CA ASN A 121 -9.55 -2.46 23.68
C ASN A 121 -9.72 -1.00 23.22
N THR A 122 -8.99 -0.02 23.76
CA THR A 122 -9.04 1.39 23.35
C THR A 122 -8.04 1.69 22.24
N TRP A 123 -6.82 1.19 22.38
CA TRP A 123 -5.77 1.33 21.38
C TRP A 123 -5.24 -0.04 21.01
N GLN A 124 -4.66 -0.13 19.81
CA GLN A 124 -4.05 -1.34 19.31
C GLN A 124 -2.79 -1.00 18.54
N VAL A 125 -1.79 -1.86 18.64
CA VAL A 125 -0.60 -1.82 17.79
C VAL A 125 -0.47 -3.15 17.07
N SER A 126 0.00 -3.12 15.83
CA SER A 126 0.18 -4.33 15.03
C SER A 126 1.50 -4.29 14.29
N ALA A 127 2.11 -5.45 14.12
CA ALA A 127 3.36 -5.62 13.38
C ALA A 127 3.31 -6.93 12.61
N GLY A 128 3.84 -6.93 11.39
CA GLY A 128 3.76 -8.11 10.54
C GLY A 128 4.56 -8.00 9.25
N GLY A 129 4.46 -9.06 8.46
CA GLY A 129 4.98 -9.09 7.09
C GLY A 129 3.94 -8.56 6.12
N VAL A 130 4.41 -7.98 5.02
CA VAL A 130 3.57 -7.50 3.90
C VAL A 130 4.09 -8.06 2.58
N ILE A 131 3.16 -8.46 1.73
CA ILE A 131 3.35 -8.65 0.29
C ILE A 131 2.54 -7.58 -0.41
N SER A 132 3.15 -6.83 -1.34
CA SER A 132 2.45 -5.76 -2.06
C SER A 132 2.52 -5.98 -3.55
N PHE A 133 1.38 -5.88 -4.22
CA PHE A 133 1.34 -5.70 -5.66
C PHE A 133 1.34 -4.21 -5.97
N PHE A 134 2.29 -3.75 -6.80
CA PHE A 134 2.44 -2.36 -7.19
C PHE A 134 2.38 -2.24 -8.71
N LYS A 135 1.61 -1.27 -9.21
CA LYS A 135 1.46 -1.04 -10.64
C LYS A 135 1.25 0.45 -10.95
N PRO A 136 2.20 1.09 -11.66
CA PRO A 136 1.97 2.39 -12.27
C PRO A 136 1.01 2.28 -13.48
N THR A 137 0.26 3.34 -13.78
CA THR A 137 -0.44 3.48 -15.07
C THR A 137 0.55 3.75 -16.19
N ALA A 138 0.05 3.76 -17.42
CA ALA A 138 0.86 4.18 -18.55
C ALA A 138 1.12 5.69 -18.48
N MET A 139 2.33 6.09 -18.86
CA MET A 139 2.67 7.48 -19.16
C MET A 139 2.46 7.71 -20.66
N VAL A 140 1.98 8.90 -21.04
CA VAL A 140 1.82 9.29 -22.45
C VAL A 140 2.68 10.51 -22.71
N ILE A 141 3.52 10.45 -23.72
CA ILE A 141 4.36 11.58 -24.16
C ILE A 141 4.26 11.65 -25.68
N GLY A 142 3.62 12.68 -26.22
CA GLY A 142 3.40 12.72 -27.67
C GLY A 142 2.57 11.50 -28.11
N ARG A 143 2.96 10.88 -29.23
CA ARG A 143 2.25 9.68 -29.73
C ARG A 143 2.62 8.39 -29.00
N ASP A 144 3.58 8.42 -28.08
CA ASP A 144 4.12 7.24 -27.42
C ASP A 144 3.39 6.94 -26.11
N VAL A 145 3.08 5.65 -25.91
CA VAL A 145 2.42 5.14 -24.70
C VAL A 145 3.36 4.18 -23.98
N TYR A 146 3.85 4.59 -22.81
CA TYR A 146 4.81 3.85 -22.01
C TYR A 146 4.09 3.02 -20.96
N LYS A 147 4.00 1.71 -21.20
CA LYS A 147 3.34 0.77 -20.27
C LYS A 147 4.35 0.17 -19.31
N ILE A 148 4.23 0.52 -18.03
CA ILE A 148 5.02 -0.08 -16.96
C ILE A 148 4.31 -1.35 -16.46
N LYS A 149 5.04 -2.46 -16.35
CA LYS A 149 4.48 -3.71 -15.81
C LYS A 149 4.44 -3.66 -14.28
N GLY A 150 3.33 -4.09 -13.71
CA GLY A 150 3.20 -4.26 -12.27
C GLY A 150 4.17 -5.31 -11.72
N THR A 151 4.56 -5.15 -10.47
CA THR A 151 5.54 -5.99 -9.79
C THR A 151 5.10 -6.24 -8.35
N THR A 152 5.53 -7.37 -7.80
CA THR A 152 5.31 -7.71 -6.40
C THR A 152 6.56 -7.38 -5.58
N GLY A 153 6.35 -6.89 -4.37
CA GLY A 153 7.39 -6.60 -3.39
C GLY A 153 7.03 -7.22 -2.04
N PHE A 154 8.02 -7.29 -1.15
CA PHE A 154 7.88 -7.82 0.20
C PHE A 154 8.48 -6.86 1.21
N GLY A 155 7.99 -6.92 2.44
CA GLY A 155 8.55 -6.11 3.52
C GLY A 155 7.82 -6.26 4.83
N LEU A 156 7.82 -5.18 5.61
CA LEU A 156 7.23 -5.15 6.94
C LEU A 156 6.14 -4.09 7.04
N THR A 157 5.22 -4.28 7.97
CA THR A 157 4.22 -3.28 8.33
C THR A 157 4.20 -3.04 9.83
N LEU A 158 3.92 -1.79 10.19
CA LEU A 158 3.57 -1.38 11.55
C LEU A 158 2.24 -0.63 11.48
N GLY A 159 1.32 -0.94 12.38
CA GLY A 159 0.02 -0.27 12.46
C GLY A 159 -0.27 0.16 13.88
N ALA A 160 -1.00 1.27 14.01
CA ALA A 160 -1.55 1.76 15.25
C ALA A 160 -3.03 2.10 15.03
N SER A 161 -3.87 1.84 16.02
CA SER A 161 -5.27 2.25 15.96
C SER A 161 -5.77 2.76 17.30
N LEU A 162 -6.72 3.69 17.23
CA LEU A 162 -7.46 4.22 18.35
C LEU A 162 -8.95 4.00 18.08
N ARG A 163 -9.61 3.21 18.91
CA ARG A 163 -11.07 2.98 18.84
C ARG A 163 -11.81 4.17 19.46
N ILE A 164 -12.84 4.61 18.75
CA ILE A 164 -13.78 5.65 19.15
C ILE A 164 -15.14 4.96 19.32
N GLY A 165 -15.46 4.60 20.56
CA GLY A 165 -16.60 3.73 20.85
C GLY A 165 -16.41 2.31 20.33
N SER A 166 -17.51 1.62 20.02
CA SER A 166 -17.50 0.20 19.61
C SER A 166 -17.44 -0.02 18.09
N ARG A 167 -17.77 1.01 17.30
CA ARG A 167 -17.98 0.90 15.84
C ARG A 167 -17.04 1.72 14.98
N VAL A 168 -16.27 2.65 15.57
CA VAL A 168 -15.39 3.56 14.82
C VAL A 168 -13.97 3.42 15.36
N ALA A 169 -12.98 3.56 14.48
CA ALA A 169 -11.57 3.64 14.85
C ALA A 169 -10.81 4.56 13.89
N LEU A 170 -9.82 5.27 14.41
CA LEU A 170 -8.75 5.87 13.61
C LEU A 170 -7.63 4.84 13.48
N LYS A 171 -7.16 4.60 12.27
CA LYS A 171 -6.13 3.59 11.99
C LYS A 171 -5.02 4.19 11.16
N ALA A 172 -3.79 4.09 11.62
CA ALA A 172 -2.61 4.41 10.86
C ALA A 172 -1.84 3.12 10.56
N ARG A 173 -1.36 2.95 9.33
CA ARG A 173 -0.53 1.81 8.96
C ARG A 173 0.58 2.23 8.03
N TYR A 174 1.81 1.97 8.46
CA TYR A 174 3.01 2.12 7.69
C TYR A 174 3.37 0.80 7.00
N TYR A 175 3.68 0.88 5.71
CA TYR A 175 4.21 -0.20 4.90
C TYR A 175 5.63 0.17 4.48
N TRP A 176 6.58 -0.67 4.83
CA TRP A 176 7.95 -0.60 4.33
C TRP A 176 8.13 -1.75 3.34
N VAL A 177 7.94 -1.49 2.04
CA VAL A 177 7.98 -2.52 1.00
C VAL A 177 9.17 -2.32 0.08
N THR A 178 9.93 -3.37 -0.12
CA THR A 178 11.15 -3.35 -0.93
C THR A 178 11.02 -4.19 -2.19
N ASN A 179 11.97 -4.04 -3.10
CA ASN A 179 12.19 -4.92 -4.25
C ASN A 179 11.10 -4.88 -5.33
N HIS A 180 10.38 -3.76 -5.51
CA HIS A 180 9.52 -3.60 -6.68
C HIS A 180 10.37 -3.36 -7.93
N ARG A 181 10.61 -4.41 -8.72
CA ARG A 181 11.37 -4.33 -9.97
C ARG A 181 10.47 -3.84 -11.10
N LEU A 182 10.57 -2.55 -11.42
CA LEU A 182 9.86 -1.96 -12.54
C LEU A 182 10.56 -2.35 -13.84
N LYS A 183 9.85 -3.09 -14.69
CA LYS A 183 10.31 -3.40 -16.05
C LYS A 183 9.80 -2.33 -17.00
N ASN A 184 10.69 -1.82 -17.85
CA ASN A 184 10.42 -0.76 -18.83
C ASN A 184 10.06 0.59 -18.19
N GLY A 185 10.62 0.91 -17.01
CA GLY A 185 10.44 2.21 -16.37
C GLY A 185 11.24 3.29 -17.10
N TYR A 186 10.60 4.38 -17.49
CA TYR A 186 11.25 5.56 -18.08
C TYR A 186 11.15 6.72 -17.09
N TYR A 187 11.97 6.68 -16.05
CA TYR A 187 12.25 7.88 -15.26
C TYR A 187 13.74 8.12 -15.27
N ARG A 188 14.17 8.58 -16.44
CA ARG A 188 15.35 9.39 -16.61
C ARG A 188 15.07 10.12 -17.90
N TYR A 189 15.07 11.44 -17.85
CA TYR A 189 15.52 12.20 -19.01
C TYR A 189 16.61 11.37 -19.71
N TYR A 190 16.38 10.92 -20.96
CA TYR A 190 17.30 10.13 -21.79
C TYR A 190 17.34 8.59 -21.61
N ASN A 191 16.89 7.91 -22.68
CA ASN A 191 17.24 6.55 -23.16
C ASN A 191 18.09 5.66 -22.22
N SER A 192 17.43 4.88 -21.36
CA SER A 192 17.79 3.47 -21.18
C SER A 192 16.67 2.75 -20.43
N PRO A 193 16.13 1.61 -20.94
CA PRO A 193 15.21 0.78 -20.19
C PRO A 193 15.98 0.00 -19.12
N GLU A 194 16.32 0.67 -18.02
CA GLU A 194 16.91 0.00 -16.86
C GLU A 194 15.82 -0.57 -15.96
N ASN A 195 16.07 -1.77 -15.42
CA ASN A 195 15.22 -2.33 -14.38
C ASN A 195 15.42 -1.52 -13.09
N LYS A 196 14.58 -0.50 -12.86
CA LYS A 196 14.61 0.27 -11.62
C LYS A 196 14.00 -0.56 -10.49
N VAL A 197 14.68 -0.62 -9.36
CA VAL A 197 14.10 -1.10 -8.11
C VAL A 197 13.46 0.10 -7.44
N GLN A 198 12.14 0.06 -7.28
CA GLN A 198 11.41 1.01 -6.46
C GLN A 198 11.18 0.39 -5.08
N ASN A 199 11.52 1.14 -4.03
CA ASN A 199 11.00 0.86 -2.71
C ASN A 199 9.72 1.68 -2.54
N VAL A 200 8.67 1.06 -2.02
CA VAL A 200 7.35 1.67 -1.83
C VAL A 200 7.14 1.75 -0.33
N ASN A 201 7.42 2.94 0.22
CA ASN A 201 7.23 3.26 1.63
C ASN A 201 6.01 4.15 1.75
N GLU A 202 5.06 3.75 2.55
CA GLU A 202 3.74 4.38 2.52
C GLU A 202 3.05 4.36 3.88
N LEU A 203 2.48 5.49 4.25
CA LEU A 203 1.66 5.64 5.45
C LEU A 203 0.21 5.85 5.04
N THR A 204 -0.67 4.96 5.49
CA THR A 204 -2.12 5.17 5.40
C THR A 204 -2.64 5.67 6.73
N ALA A 205 -3.61 6.58 6.70
CA ALA A 205 -4.36 7.01 7.87
C ALA A 205 -5.85 6.99 7.52
N MET A 206 -6.63 6.14 8.18
CA MET A 206 -8.01 5.83 7.80
C MET A 206 -8.97 6.06 8.96
N LEU A 207 -10.14 6.58 8.63
CA LEU A 207 -11.33 6.40 9.46
C LEU A 207 -11.92 5.04 9.12
N ALA A 208 -12.02 4.16 10.11
CA ALA A 208 -12.46 2.78 9.94
C ALA A 208 -13.76 2.51 10.71
N PHE A 209 -14.64 1.74 10.08
CA PHE A 209 -15.92 1.31 10.60
C PHE A 209 -15.91 -0.20 10.81
N ARG A 210 -16.39 -0.63 11.98
CA ARG A 210 -16.51 -2.05 12.30
C ARG A 210 -17.64 -2.66 11.47
N LEU A 211 -17.39 -3.81 10.88
CA LEU A 211 -18.41 -4.60 10.19
C LEU A 211 -18.98 -5.65 11.17
N GLY A 212 -20.30 -5.72 11.26
CA GLY A 212 -21.01 -6.59 12.21
C GLY A 212 -21.09 -6.04 13.63
N ASP A 213 -21.75 -6.79 14.51
CA ASP A 213 -21.96 -6.46 15.93
C ASP A 213 -20.91 -7.09 16.86
#